data_AF-A0A8B8AVC6-F1
#
_entry.id   AF-A0A8B8AVC6-F1
#
_cell.length_a   1.000
_cell.length_b   1.000
_cell.length_c   1.000
_cell.angle_alpha   90.00
_cell.angle_beta   90.00
_cell.angle_gamma   90.00
#
_symmetry.space_group_name_H-M   'P 1'
#
loop_
_entity.id
_entity.type
_entity.pdbx_description
1 polymer ?
#
loop_
_entity_poly.entity_id
_entity_poly.type
_entity_poly.pdbx_seq_one_letter_code
_entity_poly.pdbx_strand_id
1 'polypeptide(L)'
;MCCIGQHMGHDAEELAKIVDLKKQTIEKEIEDAEVNILPKYQTAYTNLKDKVKQVRAEFAKMREEKERLRNVWHQEVDDIFDKAEVIASMENVQISSLTAMQTKIKSKIPQMRQTVKHQTEILRSNDAVKINNFQSVKNENQDIIQDIMVQFPSLIENTDKGRYLKLEIGSLRATMTQTFISSQAGLSTTEPKKEFLDKSKVVIKIYTDYTPLWRVVCVEAGWAWISGRDKTIARIDTNGSIQDTVTTIDWPNDIAMTRQRELIFSENTSKAVKIVRHGNIETLMTTPHGWEPWGL
;
A
#
# COMPACT_ATOMS: atom_id res chain seq x y z
N MET A 1 -28.06 36.22 -73.36
CA MET A 1 -26.88 35.60 -74.03
C MET A 1 -25.86 36.71 -74.20
N CYS A 2 -24.81 36.74 -73.39
CA CYS A 2 -23.82 37.83 -73.45
C CYS A 2 -22.77 37.47 -74.50
N CYS A 3 -23.08 37.76 -75.76
CA CYS A 3 -22.21 37.47 -76.91
C CYS A 3 -21.42 38.70 -77.37
N ILE A 4 -21.11 39.64 -76.47
CA ILE A 4 -20.44 40.90 -76.85
C ILE A 4 -19.20 41.10 -75.97
N GLY A 5 -18.04 41.25 -76.63
CA GLY A 5 -16.73 41.42 -75.99
C GLY A 5 -15.77 40.24 -76.23
N GLN A 6 -14.82 40.00 -75.32
CA GLN A 6 -13.79 38.94 -75.38
C GLN A 6 -14.32 37.49 -75.57
N HIS A 7 -15.65 37.29 -75.61
CA HIS A 7 -16.33 36.01 -75.77
C HIS A 7 -16.96 35.78 -77.16
N MET A 8 -16.64 36.60 -78.17
CA MET A 8 -17.12 36.51 -79.56
C MET A 8 -16.75 35.22 -80.33
N GLY A 9 -15.94 34.32 -79.74
CA GLY A 9 -15.44 33.11 -80.40
C GLY A 9 -15.96 31.79 -79.85
N HIS A 10 -16.74 31.78 -78.77
CA HIS A 10 -17.29 30.53 -78.23
C HIS A 10 -18.72 30.36 -78.74
N ASP A 11 -18.90 29.45 -79.70
CA ASP A 11 -20.22 29.15 -80.27
C ASP A 11 -21.11 28.47 -79.23
N ALA A 12 -22.44 28.67 -79.30
CA ALA A 12 -23.38 28.07 -78.35
C ALA A 12 -23.30 26.52 -78.34
N GLU A 13 -22.87 25.95 -79.47
CA GLU A 13 -22.63 24.53 -79.67
C GLU A 13 -21.39 24.01 -78.89
N GLU A 14 -20.40 24.87 -78.63
CA GLU A 14 -19.20 24.54 -77.84
C GLU A 14 -19.50 24.53 -76.34
N LEU A 15 -20.36 25.45 -75.87
CA LEU A 15 -20.89 25.46 -74.51
C LEU A 15 -21.76 24.23 -74.21
N ALA A 16 -22.58 23.78 -75.17
CA ALA A 16 -23.40 22.58 -75.01
C ALA A 16 -22.52 21.31 -74.79
N LYS A 17 -21.44 21.16 -75.57
CA LYS A 17 -20.48 20.06 -75.42
C LYS A 17 -19.79 20.08 -74.05
N ILE A 18 -19.41 21.26 -73.55
CA ILE A 18 -18.82 21.41 -72.21
C ILE A 18 -19.81 21.01 -71.12
N VAL A 19 -21.09 21.40 -71.27
CA VAL A 19 -22.15 21.03 -70.32
C VAL A 19 -22.37 19.52 -70.29
N ASP A 20 -22.42 18.85 -71.45
CA ASP A 20 -22.59 17.40 -71.51
C ASP A 20 -21.39 16.64 -70.93
N LEU A 21 -20.17 17.09 -71.19
CA LEU A 21 -18.96 16.52 -70.57
C LEU A 21 -18.98 16.65 -69.04
N LYS A 22 -19.44 17.81 -68.54
CA LYS A 22 -19.60 18.03 -67.09
C LYS A 22 -20.68 17.13 -66.50
N LYS A 23 -21.81 16.93 -67.19
CA LYS A 23 -22.85 15.99 -66.74
C LYS A 23 -22.31 14.57 -66.62
N GLN A 24 -21.59 14.07 -67.61
CA GLN A 24 -20.98 12.73 -67.55
C GLN A 24 -19.97 12.60 -66.40
N THR A 25 -19.22 13.66 -66.13
CA THR A 25 -18.29 13.69 -64.98
C THR A 25 -19.05 13.59 -63.66
N ILE A 26 -20.13 14.37 -63.51
CA ILE A 26 -20.99 14.34 -62.33
C ILE A 26 -21.65 12.96 -62.16
N GLU A 27 -22.15 12.35 -63.24
CA GLU A 27 -22.74 11.00 -63.21
C GLU A 27 -21.73 9.96 -62.70
N LYS A 28 -20.48 10.02 -63.18
CA LYS A 28 -19.41 9.12 -62.72
C LYS A 28 -19.01 9.36 -61.26
N GLU A 29 -18.98 10.61 -60.82
CA GLU A 29 -18.72 10.96 -59.42
C GLU A 29 -19.84 10.47 -58.49
N ILE A 30 -21.11 10.57 -58.92
CA ILE A 30 -22.26 10.03 -58.18
C ILE A 30 -22.14 8.51 -58.08
N GLU A 31 -21.86 7.81 -59.19
CA GLU A 31 -21.70 6.35 -59.18
C GLU A 31 -20.55 5.91 -58.26
N ASP A 32 -19.39 6.59 -58.31
CA ASP A 32 -18.27 6.31 -57.40
C ASP A 32 -18.64 6.59 -55.93
N ALA A 33 -19.37 7.67 -55.68
CA ALA A 33 -19.84 8.00 -54.33
C ALA A 33 -20.81 6.95 -53.78
N GLU A 34 -21.75 6.46 -54.60
CA GLU A 34 -22.73 5.45 -54.22
C GLU A 34 -22.12 4.06 -54.04
N VAL A 35 -21.22 3.65 -54.94
CA VAL A 35 -20.66 2.29 -54.95
C VAL A 35 -19.45 2.16 -54.03
N ASN A 36 -18.57 3.16 -53.98
CA ASN A 36 -17.26 3.04 -53.32
C ASN A 36 -17.13 3.85 -52.03
N ILE A 37 -17.85 4.97 -51.90
CA ILE A 37 -17.71 5.88 -50.74
C ILE A 37 -18.77 5.60 -49.68
N LEU A 38 -20.06 5.66 -50.03
CA LEU A 38 -21.18 5.49 -49.09
C LEU A 38 -21.12 4.18 -48.29
N PRO A 39 -20.81 3.01 -48.88
CA PRO A 39 -20.69 1.77 -48.14
C PRO A 39 -19.58 1.82 -47.08
N LYS A 40 -18.43 2.45 -47.37
CA LYS A 40 -17.34 2.59 -46.39
C LYS A 40 -17.77 3.42 -45.18
N TYR A 41 -18.51 4.50 -45.40
CA TYR A 41 -19.05 5.33 -44.32
C TYR A 41 -20.11 4.58 -43.49
N GLN A 42 -20.99 3.80 -44.13
CA GLN A 42 -21.99 2.98 -43.44
C GLN A 42 -21.34 1.87 -42.59
N THR A 43 -20.31 1.20 -43.12
CA THR A 43 -19.51 0.22 -42.37
C THR A 43 -18.78 0.87 -41.21
N ALA A 44 -18.12 2.01 -41.42
CA ALA A 44 -17.43 2.74 -40.36
C ALA A 44 -18.40 3.18 -39.25
N TYR A 45 -19.60 3.66 -39.60
CA TYR A 45 -20.64 4.04 -38.65
C TYR A 45 -21.13 2.84 -37.82
N THR A 46 -21.36 1.69 -38.46
CA THR A 46 -21.79 0.46 -37.77
C THR A 46 -20.70 -0.04 -36.82
N ASN A 47 -19.44 -0.07 -37.26
CA ASN A 47 -18.30 -0.43 -36.43
C ASN A 47 -18.13 0.50 -35.23
N LEU A 48 -18.31 1.81 -35.41
CA LEU A 48 -18.24 2.78 -34.32
C LEU A 48 -19.37 2.56 -33.32
N LYS A 49 -20.60 2.30 -33.80
CA LYS A 49 -21.75 1.99 -32.95
C LYS A 49 -21.49 0.76 -32.08
N ASP A 50 -20.86 -0.27 -32.62
CA ASP A 50 -20.52 -1.48 -31.85
C ASP A 50 -19.38 -1.24 -30.87
N LYS A 51 -18.35 -0.47 -31.23
CA LYS A 51 -17.32 -0.02 -30.27
C LYS A 51 -17.91 0.78 -29.11
N VAL A 52 -18.86 1.68 -29.38
CA VAL A 52 -19.54 2.45 -28.32
C VAL A 52 -20.29 1.53 -27.36
N LYS A 53 -20.99 0.50 -27.88
CA LYS A 53 -21.66 -0.51 -27.03
C LYS A 53 -20.65 -1.29 -26.19
N GLN A 54 -19.55 -1.75 -26.79
CA GLN A 54 -18.49 -2.49 -26.10
C GLN A 54 -17.91 -1.66 -24.95
N VAL A 55 -17.52 -0.41 -25.23
CA VAL A 55 -16.98 0.51 -24.20
C VAL A 55 -17.99 0.71 -23.07
N ARG A 56 -19.27 0.93 -23.39
CA ARG A 56 -20.32 1.08 -22.37
C ARG A 56 -20.45 -0.17 -21.49
N ALA A 57 -20.41 -1.37 -22.09
CA ALA A 57 -20.50 -2.63 -21.36
C ALA A 57 -19.28 -2.84 -20.43
N GLU A 58 -18.06 -2.58 -20.91
CA GLU A 58 -16.86 -2.71 -20.09
C GLU A 58 -16.84 -1.71 -18.92
N PHE A 59 -17.25 -0.46 -19.13
CA PHE A 59 -17.39 0.51 -18.03
C PHE A 59 -18.54 0.20 -17.07
N ALA A 60 -19.56 -0.57 -17.47
CA ALA A 60 -20.58 -1.07 -16.56
C ALA A 60 -20.00 -2.15 -15.63
N LYS A 61 -19.31 -3.15 -16.21
CA LYS A 61 -18.61 -4.19 -15.43
C LYS A 61 -17.60 -3.62 -14.45
N MET A 62 -16.80 -2.64 -14.87
CA MET A 62 -15.84 -1.97 -13.98
C MET A 62 -16.54 -1.26 -12.80
N ARG A 63 -17.72 -0.67 -13.02
CA ARG A 63 -18.49 -0.05 -11.94
C ARG A 63 -19.01 -1.09 -10.94
N GLU A 64 -19.51 -2.22 -11.42
CA GLU A 64 -19.95 -3.32 -10.56
C GLU A 64 -18.79 -3.90 -9.74
N GLU A 65 -17.66 -4.16 -10.37
CA GLU A 65 -16.47 -4.67 -9.68
C GLU A 65 -15.93 -3.68 -8.65
N LYS A 66 -15.99 -2.36 -8.93
CA LYS A 66 -15.63 -1.31 -7.98
C LYS A 66 -16.48 -1.40 -6.70
N GLU A 67 -17.79 -1.56 -6.83
CA GLU A 67 -18.68 -1.68 -5.66
C GLU A 67 -18.49 -3.02 -4.94
N ARG A 68 -18.26 -4.13 -5.68
CA ARG A 68 -17.92 -5.43 -5.08
C ARG A 68 -16.66 -5.33 -4.23
N LEU A 69 -15.59 -4.73 -4.77
CA LEU A 69 -14.33 -4.51 -4.06
C LEU A 69 -14.52 -3.60 -2.85
N ARG A 70 -15.30 -2.53 -2.97
CA ARG A 70 -15.62 -1.64 -1.84
C ARG A 70 -16.19 -2.42 -0.66
N ASN A 71 -17.14 -3.32 -0.91
CA ASN A 71 -17.75 -4.14 0.15
C ASN A 71 -16.75 -5.09 0.79
N VAL A 72 -15.87 -5.73 -0.01
CA VAL A 72 -14.79 -6.58 0.50
C VAL A 72 -13.83 -5.79 1.39
N TRP A 73 -13.44 -4.59 0.95
CA TRP A 73 -12.55 -3.72 1.72
C TRP A 73 -13.17 -3.22 3.02
N HIS A 74 -14.45 -2.85 3.01
CA HIS A 74 -15.16 -2.50 4.24
C HIS A 74 -15.18 -3.69 5.21
N GLN A 75 -15.48 -4.91 4.72
CA GLN A 75 -15.48 -6.10 5.56
C GLN A 75 -14.09 -6.39 6.15
N GLU A 76 -13.01 -6.26 5.37
CA GLU A 76 -11.65 -6.48 5.89
C GLU A 76 -11.29 -5.46 6.99
N VAL A 77 -11.75 -4.21 6.85
CA VAL A 77 -11.58 -3.18 7.89
C VAL A 77 -12.38 -3.57 9.13
N ASP A 78 -13.63 -3.97 8.98
CA ASP A 78 -14.48 -4.43 10.09
C ASP A 78 -13.83 -5.65 10.77
N ASP A 79 -13.33 -6.63 10.01
CA ASP A 79 -12.64 -7.82 10.54
C ASP A 79 -11.37 -7.47 11.35
N ILE A 80 -10.67 -6.38 11.00
CA ILE A 80 -9.53 -5.88 11.80
C ILE A 80 -10.02 -5.32 13.15
N PHE A 81 -11.13 -4.58 13.15
CA PHE A 81 -11.74 -4.08 14.38
C PHE A 81 -12.36 -5.20 15.20
N ASP A 82 -12.95 -6.22 14.58
CA ASP A 82 -13.52 -7.37 15.28
C ASP A 82 -12.42 -8.27 15.88
N LYS A 83 -11.27 -8.39 15.20
CA LYS A 83 -10.05 -9.00 15.78
C LYS A 83 -9.45 -8.19 16.94
N ALA A 84 -9.96 -7.00 17.25
CA ALA A 84 -9.63 -6.26 18.46
C ALA A 84 -10.23 -6.86 19.74
N GLU A 85 -10.62 -8.14 19.75
CA GLU A 85 -10.73 -8.97 20.96
C GLU A 85 -9.49 -8.89 21.88
N VAL A 86 -8.36 -8.38 21.37
CA VAL A 86 -7.20 -7.96 22.17
C VAL A 86 -7.62 -7.13 23.38
N ILE A 87 -8.59 -6.21 23.26
CA ILE A 87 -9.06 -5.39 24.40
C ILE A 87 -9.77 -6.26 25.43
N ALA A 88 -10.74 -7.07 25.00
CA ALA A 88 -11.49 -7.97 25.89
C ALA A 88 -10.58 -9.02 26.56
N SER A 89 -9.60 -9.55 25.83
CA SER A 89 -8.60 -10.48 26.35
C SER A 89 -7.69 -9.83 27.39
N MET A 90 -7.17 -8.63 27.10
CA MET A 90 -6.36 -7.86 28.04
C MET A 90 -7.14 -7.47 29.30
N GLU A 91 -8.41 -7.09 29.16
CA GLU A 91 -9.33 -6.81 30.26
C GLU A 91 -9.50 -8.05 31.14
N ASN A 92 -9.82 -9.20 30.55
CA ASN A 92 -10.01 -10.46 31.29
C ASN A 92 -8.76 -10.87 32.07
N VAL A 93 -7.57 -10.77 31.47
CA VAL A 93 -6.29 -11.10 32.14
C VAL A 93 -6.02 -10.16 33.31
N GLN A 94 -6.20 -8.85 33.12
CA GLN A 94 -5.99 -7.87 34.20
C GLN A 94 -7.00 -8.03 35.33
N ILE A 95 -8.29 -8.16 35.03
CA ILE A 95 -9.34 -8.38 36.04
C ILE A 95 -9.07 -9.66 36.83
N SER A 96 -8.68 -10.75 36.16
CA SER A 96 -8.38 -12.02 36.82
C SER A 96 -7.20 -11.89 37.80
N SER A 97 -6.13 -11.23 37.38
CA SER A 97 -4.95 -10.97 38.23
C SER A 97 -5.29 -10.09 39.44
N LEU A 98 -6.03 -9.00 39.22
CA LEU A 98 -6.50 -8.10 40.29
C LEU A 98 -7.41 -8.81 41.27
N THR A 99 -8.33 -9.64 40.79
CA THR A 99 -9.25 -10.44 41.63
C THR A 99 -8.50 -11.47 42.48
N ALA A 100 -7.47 -12.11 41.91
CA ALA A 100 -6.62 -13.03 42.65
C ALA A 100 -5.83 -12.33 43.77
N MET A 101 -5.26 -11.14 43.49
CA MET A 101 -4.59 -10.32 44.49
C MET A 101 -5.55 -9.83 45.57
N GLN A 102 -6.73 -9.35 45.19
CA GLN A 102 -7.79 -8.95 46.11
C GLN A 102 -8.15 -10.09 47.07
N THR A 103 -8.23 -11.32 46.57
CA THR A 103 -8.52 -12.51 47.37
C THR A 103 -7.39 -12.82 48.36
N LYS A 104 -6.12 -12.74 47.93
CA LYS A 104 -4.95 -12.94 48.80
C LYS A 104 -4.87 -11.88 49.92
N ILE A 105 -5.12 -10.61 49.59
CA ILE A 105 -5.16 -9.52 50.57
C ILE A 105 -6.31 -9.78 51.57
N LYS A 106 -7.52 -10.07 51.06
CA LYS A 106 -8.70 -10.35 51.89
C LYS A 106 -8.46 -11.49 52.87
N SER A 107 -7.76 -12.56 52.48
CA SER A 107 -7.47 -13.70 53.35
C SER A 107 -6.36 -13.41 54.38
N LYS A 108 -5.44 -12.49 54.09
CA LYS A 108 -4.36 -12.09 55.00
C LYS A 108 -4.81 -11.07 56.07
N ILE A 109 -5.80 -10.22 55.76
CA ILE A 109 -6.34 -9.21 56.69
C ILE A 109 -6.66 -9.79 58.10
N PRO A 110 -7.36 -10.93 58.25
CA PRO A 110 -7.59 -11.56 59.57
C PRO A 110 -6.30 -11.93 60.32
N GLN A 111 -5.30 -12.48 59.62
CA GLN A 111 -4.01 -12.85 60.21
C GLN A 111 -3.26 -11.60 60.71
N MET A 112 -3.34 -10.51 59.95
CA MET A 112 -2.76 -9.22 60.35
C MET A 112 -3.45 -8.65 61.59
N ARG A 113 -4.79 -8.71 61.65
CA ARG A 113 -5.55 -8.30 62.84
C ARG A 113 -5.14 -9.10 64.09
N GLN A 114 -4.94 -10.40 63.95
CA GLN A 114 -4.47 -11.25 65.04
C GLN A 114 -3.03 -10.90 65.47
N THR A 115 -2.15 -10.65 64.50
CA THR A 115 -0.76 -10.23 64.75
C THR A 115 -0.72 -8.92 65.56
N VAL A 116 -1.48 -7.91 65.13
CA VAL A 116 -1.61 -6.63 65.84
C VAL A 116 -2.15 -6.83 67.26
N LYS A 117 -3.19 -7.68 67.42
CA LYS A 117 -3.77 -7.98 68.74
C LYS A 117 -2.73 -8.62 69.67
N HIS A 118 -2.02 -9.64 69.21
CA HIS A 118 -0.99 -10.32 69.99
C HIS A 118 0.17 -9.42 70.38
N GLN A 119 0.67 -8.61 69.44
CA GLN A 119 1.74 -7.64 69.70
C GLN A 119 1.30 -6.58 70.72
N THR A 120 0.04 -6.14 70.66
CA THR A 120 -0.55 -5.23 71.65
C THR A 120 -0.63 -5.86 73.05
N GLU A 121 -0.95 -7.15 73.15
CA GLU A 121 -0.99 -7.89 74.42
C GLU A 121 0.42 -8.04 75.04
N ILE A 122 1.44 -8.37 74.23
CA ILE A 122 2.83 -8.40 74.68
C ILE A 122 3.21 -7.03 75.25
N LEU A 123 2.95 -5.96 74.50
CA LEU A 123 3.26 -4.58 74.91
C LEU A 123 2.58 -4.18 76.22
N ARG A 124 1.31 -4.57 76.42
CA ARG A 124 0.55 -4.25 77.65
C ARG A 124 0.97 -5.07 78.87
N SER A 125 1.54 -6.25 78.68
CA SER A 125 1.88 -7.15 79.79
C SER A 125 3.05 -6.67 80.66
N ASN A 126 3.90 -5.77 80.14
CA ASN A 126 5.17 -5.34 80.76
C ASN A 126 6.08 -6.50 81.21
N ASP A 127 5.89 -7.70 80.63
CA ASP A 127 6.65 -8.90 80.93
C ASP A 127 7.97 -8.88 80.17
N ALA A 128 9.07 -8.71 80.90
CA ALA A 128 10.41 -8.59 80.35
C ALA A 128 10.82 -9.80 79.50
N VAL A 129 10.36 -11.01 79.82
CA VAL A 129 10.69 -12.23 79.06
C VAL A 129 9.95 -12.24 77.72
N LYS A 130 8.66 -11.90 77.71
CA LYS A 130 7.86 -11.84 76.47
C LYS A 130 8.34 -10.74 75.52
N ILE A 131 8.72 -9.59 76.07
CA ILE A 131 9.26 -8.47 75.28
C ILE A 131 10.63 -8.84 74.70
N ASN A 132 11.52 -9.45 75.49
CA ASN A 132 12.85 -9.85 75.02
C ASN A 132 12.80 -10.93 73.94
N ASN A 133 11.81 -11.83 74.00
CA ASN A 133 11.63 -12.91 73.02
C ASN A 133 10.78 -12.50 71.79
N PHE A 134 10.35 -11.25 71.69
CA PHE A 134 9.56 -10.77 70.56
C PHE A 134 10.35 -10.84 69.25
N GLN A 135 9.74 -11.42 68.22
CA GLN A 135 10.29 -11.46 66.86
C GLN A 135 9.38 -10.68 65.90
N SER A 136 10.00 -9.82 65.09
CA SER A 136 9.29 -9.00 64.10
C SER A 136 8.92 -9.84 62.88
N VAL A 137 7.65 -9.80 62.49
CA VAL A 137 7.13 -10.41 61.25
C VAL A 137 6.90 -9.38 60.14
N LYS A 138 7.52 -8.19 60.24
CA LYS A 138 7.29 -7.07 59.31
C LYS A 138 7.61 -7.44 57.86
N ASN A 139 8.77 -8.08 57.64
CA ASN A 139 9.26 -8.40 56.29
C ASN A 139 8.36 -9.42 55.58
N GLU A 140 7.90 -10.47 56.29
CA GLU A 140 7.00 -11.50 55.77
C GLU A 140 5.64 -10.95 55.29
N ASN A 141 5.26 -9.77 55.76
CA ASN A 141 3.98 -9.16 55.46
C ASN A 141 4.06 -8.02 54.43
N GLN A 142 5.27 -7.56 54.11
CA GLN A 142 5.50 -6.41 53.23
C GLN A 142 5.49 -6.81 51.75
N ASP A 143 5.81 -8.07 51.44
CA ASP A 143 5.86 -8.62 50.06
C ASP A 143 4.50 -8.69 49.35
N ILE A 144 3.38 -8.63 50.08
CA ILE A 144 2.03 -8.70 49.50
C ILE A 144 1.56 -7.33 48.96
N ILE A 145 2.19 -6.23 49.39
CA ILE A 145 1.71 -4.86 49.14
C ILE A 145 2.39 -4.19 47.93
N GLN A 146 3.38 -4.83 47.29
CA GLN A 146 4.09 -4.21 46.16
C GLN A 146 3.14 -3.75 45.04
N ASP A 147 3.40 -2.54 44.55
CA ASP A 147 2.51 -1.68 43.74
C ASP A 147 1.62 -2.44 42.75
N ILE A 148 0.30 -2.30 42.94
CA ILE A 148 -0.70 -2.76 41.97
C ILE A 148 -0.64 -1.83 40.76
N MET A 149 0.13 -2.21 39.75
CA MET A 149 0.23 -1.48 38.49
C MET A 149 -0.84 -1.98 37.50
N VAL A 150 -1.69 -1.07 37.05
CA VAL A 150 -2.70 -1.32 35.99
C VAL A 150 -2.20 -0.69 34.70
N GLN A 151 -2.27 -1.42 33.60
CA GLN A 151 -1.75 -0.96 32.30
C GLN A 151 -2.87 -0.95 31.28
N PHE A 152 -3.06 0.18 30.58
CA PHE A 152 -4.08 0.30 29.56
C PHE A 152 -3.44 0.32 28.17
N PRO A 153 -4.03 -0.36 27.17
CA PRO A 153 -3.58 -0.20 25.80
C PRO A 153 -3.85 1.24 25.34
N SER A 154 -2.89 1.81 24.61
CA SER A 154 -3.07 3.10 23.96
C SER A 154 -3.78 2.90 22.62
N LEU A 155 -4.81 3.70 22.34
CA LEU A 155 -5.47 3.79 21.05
C LEU A 155 -4.96 5.05 20.36
N ILE A 156 -4.22 4.89 19.26
CA ILE A 156 -3.64 6.01 18.52
C ILE A 156 -4.20 5.99 17.09
N GLU A 157 -5.02 6.99 16.78
CA GLU A 157 -5.46 7.28 15.42
C GLU A 157 -4.53 8.33 14.80
N ASN A 158 -3.86 7.98 13.70
CA ASN A 158 -3.15 8.96 12.87
C ASN A 158 -3.79 8.96 11.48
N THR A 159 -4.69 9.91 11.24
CA THR A 159 -5.35 10.09 9.95
C THR A 159 -4.82 11.31 9.22
N ASP A 160 -4.00 11.06 8.20
CA ASP A 160 -3.58 12.09 7.25
C ASP A 160 -4.58 12.06 6.09
N LYS A 161 -5.62 12.90 6.18
CA LYS A 161 -6.80 12.89 5.29
C LYS A 161 -6.40 12.69 3.82
N GLY A 162 -6.76 11.54 3.25
CA GLY A 162 -6.63 11.24 1.82
C GLY A 162 -5.29 10.64 1.37
N ARG A 163 -4.36 10.29 2.27
CA ARG A 163 -3.08 9.65 1.88
C ARG A 163 -2.73 8.42 2.69
N TYR A 164 -3.03 8.45 3.98
CA TYR A 164 -2.48 7.50 4.93
C TYR A 164 -3.46 7.28 6.08
N LEU A 165 -3.88 6.02 6.27
CA LEU A 165 -4.59 5.57 7.46
C LEU A 165 -3.69 4.60 8.21
N LYS A 166 -3.48 4.83 9.51
CA LYS A 166 -2.77 3.93 10.40
C LYS A 166 -3.62 3.67 11.64
N LEU A 167 -3.78 2.39 11.98
CA LEU A 167 -4.48 1.93 13.16
C LEU A 167 -3.51 1.10 14.01
N GLU A 168 -3.39 1.45 15.30
CA GLU A 168 -2.64 0.68 16.29
C GLU A 168 -3.57 0.35 17.47
N ILE A 169 -3.76 -0.94 17.75
CA ILE A 169 -4.55 -1.47 18.88
C ILE A 169 -3.70 -2.50 19.63
N GLY A 170 -3.13 -2.12 20.77
CA GLY A 170 -2.23 -3.00 21.52
C GLY A 170 -0.99 -3.39 20.69
N SER A 171 -0.82 -4.69 20.39
CA SER A 171 0.23 -5.20 19.49
C SER A 171 -0.17 -5.22 18.01
N LEU A 172 -1.44 -4.97 17.69
CA LEU A 172 -1.93 -4.97 16.32
C LEU A 172 -1.62 -3.63 15.64
N ARG A 173 -1.01 -3.70 14.46
CA ARG A 173 -0.74 -2.55 13.59
C ARG A 173 -1.31 -2.82 12.21
N ALA A 174 -2.18 -1.93 11.74
CA ALA A 174 -2.71 -1.93 10.37
C ALA A 174 -2.39 -0.60 9.69
N THR A 175 -2.12 -0.62 8.39
CA THR A 175 -1.77 0.58 7.60
C THR A 175 -2.35 0.48 6.21
N MET A 176 -2.99 1.56 5.75
CA MET A 176 -3.54 1.69 4.39
C MET A 176 -3.01 2.97 3.76
N THR A 177 -2.34 2.83 2.61
CA THR A 177 -1.78 3.94 1.82
C THR A 177 -2.52 4.09 0.50
N GLN A 178 -2.94 5.31 0.16
CA GLN A 178 -3.53 5.61 -1.14
C GLN A 178 -2.46 6.16 -2.09
N THR A 179 -2.27 5.51 -3.24
CA THR A 179 -1.34 5.96 -4.29
C THR A 179 -2.11 6.14 -5.59
N PHE A 180 -2.09 7.34 -6.16
CA PHE A 180 -2.74 7.61 -7.44
C PHE A 180 -1.86 7.14 -8.59
N ILE A 181 -2.30 6.10 -9.29
CA ILE A 181 -1.69 5.69 -10.56
C ILE A 181 -2.36 6.51 -11.66
N SER A 182 -1.68 7.55 -12.16
CA SER A 182 -2.19 8.35 -13.28
C SER A 182 -2.22 7.49 -14.54
N SER A 183 -3.40 7.03 -14.93
CA SER A 183 -3.63 6.35 -16.22
C SER A 183 -4.21 7.34 -17.22
N GLN A 184 -3.34 8.13 -17.87
CA GLN A 184 -3.77 8.94 -19.00
C GLN A 184 -3.70 8.10 -20.28
N ALA A 185 -4.75 7.31 -20.52
CA ALA A 185 -4.98 6.65 -21.81
C ALA A 185 -6.35 7.10 -22.35
N GLY A 186 -6.44 8.39 -22.67
CA GLY A 186 -7.58 8.97 -23.39
C GLY A 186 -7.24 9.06 -24.87
N LEU A 187 -7.92 8.27 -25.69
CA LEU A 187 -7.88 8.36 -27.15
C LEU A 187 -8.27 9.80 -27.56
N SER A 188 -7.32 10.61 -28.01
CA SER A 188 -7.58 11.93 -28.63
C SER A 188 -7.00 11.95 -30.03
N THR A 189 -7.86 12.17 -31.02
CA THR A 189 -7.53 12.28 -32.45
C THR A 189 -7.06 13.68 -32.83
N THR A 190 -6.22 14.31 -32.02
CA THR A 190 -5.56 15.57 -32.38
C THR A 190 -4.09 15.51 -31.98
N GLU A 191 -3.22 15.95 -32.88
CA GLU A 191 -1.76 15.78 -32.78
C GLU A 191 -1.22 16.15 -31.39
N PRO A 192 -0.38 15.30 -30.77
CA PRO A 192 0.10 15.54 -29.43
C PRO A 192 1.12 16.68 -29.46
N LYS A 193 0.72 17.86 -28.96
CA LYS A 193 1.70 18.79 -28.40
C LYS A 193 2.40 18.06 -27.26
N LYS A 194 3.72 17.86 -27.39
CA LYS A 194 4.60 17.42 -26.31
C LYS A 194 4.54 18.44 -25.18
N GLU A 195 3.59 18.28 -24.26
CA GLU A 195 3.72 18.85 -22.93
C GLU A 195 4.71 17.96 -22.17
N PHE A 196 5.89 18.53 -21.88
CA PHE A 196 6.83 17.91 -20.98
C PHE A 196 6.17 17.77 -19.61
N LEU A 197 6.46 16.67 -18.91
CA LEU A 197 6.10 16.52 -17.50
C LEU A 197 6.48 17.80 -16.75
N ASP A 198 5.57 18.34 -15.94
CA ASP A 198 5.87 19.45 -15.04
C ASP A 198 7.15 19.16 -14.25
N LYS A 199 7.94 20.20 -13.99
CA LYS A 199 9.21 20.10 -13.25
C LYS A 199 8.99 19.28 -11.98
N SER A 200 9.76 18.19 -11.83
CA SER A 200 9.71 17.36 -10.64
C SER A 200 10.04 18.21 -9.40
N LYS A 201 9.11 18.23 -8.44
CA LYS A 201 9.31 18.90 -7.17
C LYS A 201 9.87 17.89 -6.19
N VAL A 202 11.04 18.18 -5.62
CA VAL A 202 11.58 17.39 -4.50
C VAL A 202 10.65 17.61 -3.29
N VAL A 203 10.00 16.55 -2.85
CA VAL A 203 9.07 16.58 -1.71
C VAL A 203 9.79 16.21 -0.40
N ILE A 204 10.75 15.29 -0.46
CA ILE A 204 11.49 14.80 0.70
C ILE A 204 12.92 14.41 0.30
N LYS A 205 13.87 14.57 1.23
CA LYS A 205 15.24 14.06 1.12
C LYS A 205 15.48 13.11 2.29
N ILE A 206 15.88 11.88 1.99
CA ILE A 206 16.15 10.84 2.97
C ILE A 206 17.66 10.64 3.02
N TYR A 207 18.24 10.72 4.22
CA TYR A 207 19.67 10.48 4.43
C TYR A 207 19.89 9.04 4.86
N THR A 208 21.00 8.44 4.41
CA THR A 208 21.37 7.06 4.73
C THR A 208 22.88 6.97 4.91
N ASP A 209 23.31 6.04 5.77
CA ASP A 209 24.72 5.74 6.02
C ASP A 209 25.34 4.86 4.91
N TYR A 210 24.55 4.41 3.92
CA TYR A 210 25.04 3.63 2.79
C TYR A 210 25.80 4.52 1.79
N THR A 211 27.13 4.43 1.79
CA THR A 211 28.01 5.16 0.86
C THR A 211 29.01 4.25 0.15
N PRO A 212 28.95 4.07 -1.18
CA PRO A 212 27.92 4.57 -2.10
C PRO A 212 26.59 3.80 -1.98
N LEU A 213 25.49 4.51 -2.24
CA LEU A 213 24.18 3.93 -2.50
C LEU A 213 24.15 3.39 -3.94
N TRP A 214 23.79 2.11 -4.12
CA TRP A 214 23.79 1.45 -5.42
C TRP A 214 22.40 1.28 -6.02
N ARG A 215 21.45 0.79 -5.23
CA ARG A 215 20.07 0.56 -5.69
C ARG A 215 19.07 1.02 -4.66
N VAL A 216 17.90 1.40 -5.17
CA VAL A 216 16.73 1.80 -4.40
C VAL A 216 15.50 1.21 -5.04
N VAL A 217 14.68 0.51 -4.27
CA VAL A 217 13.33 0.15 -4.67
C VAL A 217 12.34 0.59 -3.60
N CYS A 218 11.41 1.44 -3.99
CA CYS A 218 10.39 1.97 -3.08
C CYS A 218 9.30 0.92 -2.85
N VAL A 219 8.98 0.67 -1.58
CA VAL A 219 7.92 -0.25 -1.15
C VAL A 219 6.81 0.60 -0.54
N GLU A 220 5.93 1.10 -1.41
CA GLU A 220 4.82 2.00 -1.06
C GLU A 220 5.25 3.33 -0.41
N ALA A 221 4.29 4.17 -0.05
CA ALA A 221 4.48 5.55 0.42
C ALA A 221 5.01 5.65 1.87
N GLY A 222 6.10 4.94 2.19
CA GLY A 222 6.66 4.97 3.55
C GLY A 222 8.01 4.30 3.76
N TRP A 223 8.45 3.41 2.87
CA TRP A 223 9.69 2.66 3.05
C TRP A 223 10.38 2.40 1.71
N ALA A 224 11.69 2.20 1.74
CA ALA A 224 12.47 1.78 0.58
C ALA A 224 13.49 0.71 0.97
N TRP A 225 13.70 -0.26 0.09
CA TRP A 225 14.89 -1.10 0.16
C TRP A 225 16.04 -0.41 -0.53
N ILE A 226 17.18 -0.41 0.13
CA ILE A 226 18.41 0.16 -0.37
C ILE A 226 19.54 -0.87 -0.31
N SER A 227 20.47 -0.76 -1.25
CA SER A 227 21.71 -1.51 -1.21
C SER A 227 22.90 -0.61 -1.48
N GLY A 228 24.08 -1.05 -1.08
CA GLY A 228 25.33 -0.35 -1.33
C GLY A 228 26.49 -1.31 -1.16
N ARG A 229 27.64 -0.77 -0.72
CA ARG A 229 28.86 -1.56 -0.56
C ARG A 229 28.84 -2.52 0.63
N ASP A 230 27.86 -2.41 1.51
CA ASP A 230 27.66 -3.40 2.55
C ASP A 230 27.04 -4.64 1.91
N LYS A 231 27.44 -5.85 2.35
CA LYS A 231 26.84 -7.13 1.92
C LYS A 231 25.46 -7.32 2.55
N THR A 232 24.66 -6.26 2.49
CA THR A 232 23.38 -6.14 3.13
C THR A 232 22.43 -5.32 2.27
N ILE A 233 21.16 -5.65 2.34
CA ILE A 233 20.07 -4.85 1.77
C ILE A 233 19.24 -4.38 2.96
N ALA A 234 19.14 -3.06 3.16
CA ALA A 234 18.42 -2.48 4.29
C ALA A 234 17.07 -1.93 3.86
N ARG A 235 16.05 -2.15 4.68
CA ARG A 235 14.74 -1.50 4.55
C ARG A 235 14.75 -0.24 5.40
N ILE A 236 14.72 0.91 4.75
CA ILE A 236 14.71 2.22 5.42
C ILE A 236 13.33 2.86 5.39
N ASP A 237 13.06 3.71 6.38
CA ASP A 237 11.87 4.54 6.46
C ASP A 237 12.04 5.91 5.81
N THR A 238 10.98 6.72 5.83
CA THR A 238 11.00 8.11 5.31
C THR A 238 11.91 9.06 6.08
N ASN A 239 12.38 8.68 7.28
CA ASN A 239 13.38 9.40 8.06
C ASN A 239 14.80 8.86 7.85
N GLY A 240 14.97 7.75 7.11
CA GLY A 240 16.25 7.08 6.88
C GLY A 240 16.59 5.99 7.90
N SER A 241 15.71 5.70 8.86
CA SER A 241 15.96 4.69 9.89
C SER A 241 15.85 3.27 9.32
N ILE A 242 16.83 2.42 9.62
CA ILE A 242 16.85 1.01 9.22
C ILE A 242 15.82 0.23 10.07
N GLN A 243 14.87 -0.41 9.39
CA GLN A 243 13.82 -1.23 9.98
C GLN A 243 14.08 -2.72 9.86
N ASP A 244 14.79 -3.11 8.82
CA ASP A 244 15.12 -4.51 8.52
C ASP A 244 16.41 -4.56 7.71
N THR A 245 17.13 -5.67 7.79
CA THR A 245 18.39 -5.88 7.08
C THR A 245 18.52 -7.33 6.65
N VAL A 246 18.66 -7.53 5.35
CA VAL A 246 18.94 -8.84 4.75
C VAL A 246 20.43 -8.92 4.50
N THR A 247 21.11 -9.87 5.14
CA THR A 247 22.53 -10.13 4.87
C THR A 247 22.67 -11.01 3.64
N THR A 248 23.42 -10.55 2.65
CA THR A 248 23.67 -11.29 1.41
C THR A 248 25.03 -11.98 1.48
N ILE A 249 25.25 -12.99 0.63
CA ILE A 249 26.55 -13.68 0.58
C ILE A 249 27.57 -12.77 -0.12
N ASP A 250 27.09 -12.06 -1.14
CA ASP A 250 27.85 -11.11 -1.92
C ASP A 250 27.03 -9.85 -2.24
N TRP A 251 27.69 -8.85 -2.80
CA TRP A 251 27.07 -7.59 -3.20
C TRP A 251 25.88 -7.81 -4.16
N PRO A 252 24.68 -7.32 -3.82
CA PRO A 252 23.53 -7.42 -4.70
C PRO A 252 23.73 -6.46 -5.89
N ASN A 253 23.74 -7.02 -7.10
CA ASN A 253 23.92 -6.23 -8.34
C ASN A 253 22.68 -5.39 -8.65
N ASP A 254 21.51 -5.97 -8.37
CA ASP A 254 20.23 -5.31 -8.51
C ASP A 254 19.23 -5.81 -7.48
N ILE A 255 18.24 -4.98 -7.18
CA ILE A 255 17.15 -5.30 -6.26
C ILE A 255 15.82 -4.89 -6.90
N ALA A 256 14.81 -5.72 -6.72
CA ALA A 256 13.46 -5.45 -7.18
C ALA A 256 12.43 -6.05 -6.23
N MET A 257 11.16 -5.75 -6.48
CA MET A 257 10.04 -6.22 -5.69
C MET A 257 9.09 -7.03 -6.57
N THR A 258 8.64 -8.19 -6.07
CA THR A 258 7.59 -8.95 -6.74
C THR A 258 6.21 -8.30 -6.54
N ARG A 259 5.21 -8.73 -7.32
CA ARG A 259 3.80 -8.32 -7.10
C ARG A 259 3.27 -8.74 -5.73
N GLN A 260 3.84 -9.78 -5.14
CA GLN A 260 3.53 -10.31 -3.81
C GLN A 260 4.30 -9.58 -2.70
N ARG A 261 5.01 -8.49 -3.03
CA ARG A 261 5.79 -7.68 -2.07
C ARG A 261 6.97 -8.43 -1.44
N GLU A 262 7.58 -9.33 -2.19
CA GLU A 262 8.77 -10.05 -1.78
C GLU A 262 10.00 -9.39 -2.39
N LEU A 263 11.05 -9.17 -1.58
CA LEU A 263 12.32 -8.62 -2.06
C LEU A 263 13.01 -9.68 -2.92
N ILE A 264 13.40 -9.32 -4.12
CA ILE A 264 14.29 -10.11 -4.97
C ILE A 264 15.58 -9.35 -5.23
N PHE A 265 16.68 -10.08 -5.30
CA PHE A 265 17.99 -9.51 -5.60
C PHE A 265 18.84 -10.48 -6.42
N SER A 266 19.70 -9.93 -7.28
CA SER A 266 20.64 -10.69 -8.09
C SER A 266 22.01 -10.74 -7.43
N GLU A 267 22.61 -11.93 -7.38
CA GLU A 267 23.91 -12.13 -6.73
C GLU A 267 24.86 -12.91 -7.65
N ASN A 268 25.97 -12.27 -8.02
CA ASN A 268 26.89 -12.80 -9.03
C ASN A 268 27.61 -14.08 -8.59
N THR A 269 28.10 -14.10 -7.35
CA THR A 269 28.83 -15.25 -6.79
C THR A 269 28.00 -16.53 -6.84
N SER A 270 26.70 -16.45 -6.52
CA SER A 270 25.78 -17.59 -6.60
C SER A 270 25.21 -17.85 -8.00
N LYS A 271 25.46 -16.96 -8.96
CA LYS A 271 24.89 -17.00 -10.32
C LYS A 271 23.37 -17.20 -10.26
N ALA A 272 22.71 -16.45 -9.39
CA ALA A 272 21.30 -16.64 -9.09
C ALA A 272 20.57 -15.34 -8.78
N VAL A 273 19.26 -15.37 -9.02
CA VAL A 273 18.32 -14.43 -8.43
C VAL A 273 17.74 -15.09 -7.19
N LYS A 274 17.77 -14.36 -6.08
CA LYS A 274 17.27 -14.82 -4.79
C LYS A 274 16.02 -14.03 -4.40
N ILE A 275 15.20 -14.66 -3.57
CA ILE A 275 13.97 -14.07 -3.03
C ILE A 275 13.97 -14.20 -1.52
N VAL A 276 13.48 -13.16 -0.83
CA VAL A 276 13.36 -13.15 0.63
C VAL A 276 11.92 -13.49 1.01
N ARG A 277 11.72 -14.64 1.67
CA ARG A 277 10.42 -15.12 2.16
C ARG A 277 10.51 -15.44 3.64
N HIS A 278 9.62 -14.87 4.46
CA HIS A 278 9.55 -15.12 5.90
C HIS A 278 10.91 -14.98 6.63
N GLY A 279 11.75 -14.03 6.21
CA GLY A 279 13.09 -13.81 6.77
C GLY A 279 14.19 -14.75 6.24
N ASN A 280 13.86 -15.72 5.39
CA ASN A 280 14.82 -16.63 4.76
C ASN A 280 15.10 -16.22 3.31
N ILE A 281 16.33 -16.50 2.86
CA ILE A 281 16.76 -16.27 1.49
C ILE A 281 16.67 -17.60 0.73
N GLU A 282 15.88 -17.60 -0.33
CA GLU A 282 15.69 -18.75 -1.21
C GLU A 282 16.22 -18.44 -2.62
N THR A 283 16.74 -19.45 -3.31
CA THR A 283 17.13 -19.31 -4.73
C THR A 283 15.88 -19.39 -5.60
N LEU A 284 15.53 -18.28 -6.25
CA LEU A 284 14.38 -18.21 -7.16
C LEU A 284 14.72 -18.80 -8.53
N MET A 285 15.89 -18.46 -9.05
CA MET A 285 16.40 -19.00 -10.31
C MET A 285 17.92 -18.95 -10.35
N THR A 286 18.53 -19.94 -11.01
CA THR A 286 19.96 -19.95 -11.35
C THR A 286 20.15 -19.58 -12.81
N THR A 287 21.21 -18.85 -13.12
CA THR A 287 21.50 -18.46 -14.51
C THR A 287 22.12 -19.62 -15.29
N PRO A 288 21.87 -19.71 -16.61
CA PRO A 288 22.53 -20.69 -17.46
C PRO A 288 24.06 -20.53 -17.45
N HIS A 289 24.78 -21.58 -17.86
CA HIS A 289 26.25 -21.55 -17.90
C HIS A 289 26.76 -20.37 -18.74
N GLY A 290 27.66 -19.58 -18.16
CA GLY A 290 28.23 -18.37 -18.80
C GLY A 290 27.45 -17.08 -18.57
N TRP A 291 26.31 -17.10 -17.88
CA TRP A 291 25.50 -15.91 -17.59
C TRP A 291 25.63 -15.44 -16.15
N GLU A 292 25.62 -14.12 -15.96
CA GLU A 292 25.69 -13.44 -14.67
C GLU A 292 24.51 -12.47 -14.55
N PRO A 293 23.74 -12.49 -13.45
CA PRO A 293 22.58 -11.62 -13.30
C PRO A 293 23.05 -10.24 -12.81
N TRP A 294 23.24 -9.31 -13.75
CA TRP A 294 23.63 -7.92 -13.47
C TRP A 294 22.44 -6.97 -13.21
N GLY A 295 21.23 -7.37 -13.62
CA GLY A 295 19.99 -6.59 -13.50
C GLY A 295 18.77 -7.51 -13.34
N LEU A 296 17.69 -6.96 -12.77
CA LEU A 296 16.40 -7.63 -12.54
C LEU A 296 15.25 -6.99 -13.30
#